data_AF-A0A2S8B5X3-F1
#
_entry.id   AF-A0A2S8B5X3-F1
#
_cell.length_a   1.000
_cell.length_b   1.000
_cell.length_c   1.000
_cell.angle_alpha   90.00
_cell.angle_beta   90.00
_cell.angle_gamma   90.00
#
_symmetry.space_group_name_H-M   'P 1'
#
loop_
_entity.id
_entity.type
_entity.pdbx_description
1 polymer ?
#
loop_
_entity_poly.entity_id
_entity_poly.type
_entity_poly.pdbx_seq_one_letter_code
_entity_poly.pdbx_strand_id
1 'polypeptide(L)'
;MDRAEKLALLDDSLTRAAEALGDVTPHAMALYYARHPGAAASFEHHGLGKTAALEAEMVENSLYCLMHCLDRPAEIEILLENSVPHHHFTLEVPLGWYQGLLDATIDVIADTVPADAAGEQQVWAEIRERLGAIFTGCRDLLPQDAAVGVGI
;
A
#
# COMPACT_ATOMS: atom_id res chain seq x y z
N MET A 1 -23.63 0.99 -4.14
CA MET A 1 -23.19 -0.33 -4.63
C MET A 1 -23.25 -1.32 -3.49
N ASP A 2 -23.79 -2.51 -3.76
CA ASP A 2 -23.69 -3.61 -2.80
C ASP A 2 -22.27 -4.21 -2.81
N ARG A 3 -22.02 -5.18 -1.92
CA ARG A 3 -20.68 -5.78 -1.79
C ARG A 3 -20.28 -6.60 -3.01
N ALA A 4 -21.20 -7.33 -3.62
CA ALA A 4 -20.88 -8.19 -4.77
C ALA A 4 -20.53 -7.33 -5.99
N GLU A 5 -21.28 -6.24 -6.20
CA GLU A 5 -21.01 -5.25 -7.24
C GLU A 5 -19.63 -4.60 -7.06
N LYS A 6 -19.28 -4.20 -5.83
CA LYS A 6 -17.94 -3.64 -5.54
C LYS A 6 -16.80 -4.62 -5.85
N LEU A 7 -16.96 -5.89 -5.49
CA LEU A 7 -15.95 -6.91 -5.73
C LEU A 7 -15.79 -7.23 -7.22
N ALA A 8 -16.88 -7.23 -7.98
CA ALA A 8 -16.82 -7.38 -9.43
C ALA A 8 -16.07 -6.20 -10.09
N LEU A 9 -16.37 -4.96 -9.70
CA LEU A 9 -15.67 -3.78 -10.20
C LEU A 9 -14.18 -3.76 -9.82
N LEU A 10 -13.84 -4.22 -8.62
CA LEU A 10 -12.45 -4.39 -8.22
C LEU A 10 -11.74 -5.42 -9.11
N ASP A 11 -12.34 -6.58 -9.34
CA ASP A 11 -11.80 -7.64 -10.21
C ASP A 11 -11.60 -7.16 -11.65
N ASP A 12 -12.58 -6.43 -12.20
CA ASP A 12 -12.49 -5.81 -13.53
C ASP A 12 -11.30 -4.84 -13.62
N SER A 13 -11.12 -3.99 -12.60
CA SER A 13 -10.02 -3.02 -12.58
C SER A 13 -8.64 -3.66 -12.41
N LEU A 14 -8.53 -4.73 -11.60
CA LEU A 14 -7.31 -5.50 -11.44
C LEU A 14 -6.95 -6.25 -12.72
N THR A 15 -7.93 -6.88 -13.36
CA THR A 15 -7.77 -7.54 -14.66
C THR A 15 -7.29 -6.55 -15.71
N ARG A 16 -7.89 -5.36 -15.76
CA ARG A 16 -7.47 -4.27 -16.67
C ARG A 16 -6.04 -3.84 -16.43
N ALA A 17 -5.64 -3.64 -15.19
CA ALA A 17 -4.27 -3.26 -14.86
C ALA A 17 -3.27 -4.36 -15.28
N ALA A 18 -3.61 -5.63 -15.07
CA ALA A 18 -2.79 -6.75 -15.52
C ALA A 18 -2.67 -6.81 -17.06
N GLU A 19 -3.76 -6.57 -17.80
CA GLU A 19 -3.74 -6.52 -19.27
C GLU A 19 -2.94 -5.34 -19.81
N ALA A 20 -3.00 -4.19 -19.14
CA ALA A 20 -2.35 -2.95 -19.58
C ALA A 20 -0.87 -2.86 -19.20
N LEU A 21 -0.52 -3.33 -18.00
CA LEU A 21 0.82 -3.15 -17.41
C LEU A 21 1.63 -4.46 -17.40
N GLY A 22 0.96 -5.61 -17.40
CA GLY A 22 1.60 -6.88 -17.08
C GLY A 22 1.96 -6.95 -15.60
N ASP A 23 3.25 -7.10 -15.31
CA ASP A 23 3.75 -7.07 -13.93
C ASP A 23 3.69 -5.64 -13.38
N VAL A 24 2.90 -5.43 -12.32
CA VAL A 24 2.71 -4.11 -11.69
C VAL A 24 3.92 -3.68 -10.85
N THR A 25 4.77 -4.62 -10.43
CA THR A 25 5.91 -4.38 -9.53
C THR A 25 6.81 -3.23 -9.99
N PRO A 26 7.38 -3.23 -11.21
CA PRO A 26 8.26 -2.14 -11.65
C PRO A 26 7.55 -0.78 -11.68
N HIS A 27 6.25 -0.74 -11.97
CA HIS A 27 5.47 0.49 -12.01
C HIS A 27 5.22 1.04 -10.60
N ALA A 28 4.80 0.19 -9.66
CA ALA A 28 4.56 0.56 -8.27
C ALA A 28 5.86 1.02 -7.59
N MET A 29 6.95 0.27 -7.77
CA MET A 29 8.25 0.61 -7.17
C MET A 29 8.83 1.91 -7.73
N ALA A 30 8.72 2.14 -9.05
CA ALA A 30 9.17 3.40 -9.65
C ALA A 30 8.43 4.62 -9.08
N LEU A 31 7.11 4.53 -8.95
CA LEU A 31 6.30 5.60 -8.36
C LEU A 31 6.60 5.78 -6.87
N TYR A 32 6.75 4.67 -6.14
CA TYR A 32 7.06 4.66 -4.73
C TYR A 32 8.41 5.35 -4.44
N TYR A 33 9.48 4.99 -5.16
CA TYR A 33 10.79 5.62 -4.97
C TYR A 33 10.84 7.08 -5.42
N ALA A 34 10.04 7.46 -6.42
CA ALA A 34 9.91 8.87 -6.79
C ALA A 34 9.33 9.73 -5.64
N ARG A 35 8.43 9.16 -4.83
CA ARG A 35 7.79 9.83 -3.69
C ARG A 35 8.58 9.70 -2.40
N HIS A 36 9.28 8.57 -2.22
CA HIS A 36 10.03 8.23 -1.03
C HIS A 36 11.46 7.79 -1.39
N PRO A 37 12.32 8.71 -1.87
CA PRO A 37 13.64 8.35 -2.39
C PRO A 37 14.55 7.68 -1.35
N GLY A 38 14.35 7.96 -0.05
CA GLY A 38 15.08 7.30 1.03
C GLY A 38 14.75 5.82 1.22
N ALA A 39 13.61 5.35 0.71
CA ALA A 39 13.19 3.96 0.87
C ALA A 39 14.06 2.97 0.07
N ALA A 40 14.68 3.40 -1.02
CA ALA A 40 15.54 2.54 -1.84
C ALA A 40 16.70 1.95 -1.03
N ALA A 41 17.35 2.77 -0.20
CA ALA A 41 18.42 2.31 0.69
C ALA A 41 17.93 1.31 1.74
N SER A 42 16.67 1.45 2.20
CA SER A 42 16.05 0.50 3.14
C SER A 42 15.78 -0.85 2.48
N PHE A 43 15.27 -0.85 1.25
CA PHE A 43 15.10 -2.07 0.46
C PHE A 43 16.44 -2.76 0.15
N GLU A 44 17.50 -2.01 -0.15
CA GLU A 44 18.84 -2.58 -0.32
C GLU A 44 19.37 -3.20 0.97
N HIS A 45 19.20 -2.51 2.11
CA HIS A 45 19.64 -2.98 3.42
C HIS A 45 18.93 -4.29 3.83
N HIS A 46 17.60 -4.29 3.78
CA HIS A 46 16.77 -5.43 4.20
C HIS A 46 16.73 -6.56 3.15
N GLY A 47 16.95 -6.24 1.88
CA GLY A 47 16.96 -7.20 0.79
C GLY A 47 18.15 -8.16 0.81
N LEU A 48 19.24 -7.82 1.52
CA LEU A 48 20.43 -8.68 1.69
C LEU A 48 20.96 -9.25 0.35
N GLY A 49 21.03 -8.41 -0.68
CA GLY A 49 21.46 -8.79 -2.03
C GLY A 49 20.35 -9.36 -2.93
N LYS A 50 19.10 -9.35 -2.47
CA LYS A 50 17.90 -9.79 -3.21
C LYS A 50 16.83 -8.70 -3.27
N THR A 51 17.25 -7.44 -3.43
CA THR A 51 16.36 -6.26 -3.43
C THR A 51 15.13 -6.45 -4.33
N ALA A 52 15.30 -6.85 -5.59
CA ALA A 52 14.19 -7.05 -6.52
C ALA A 52 13.18 -8.12 -6.06
N ALA A 53 13.63 -9.15 -5.34
CA ALA A 53 12.72 -10.16 -4.78
C ALA A 53 11.93 -9.60 -3.59
N LEU A 54 12.58 -8.80 -2.73
CA LEU A 54 11.91 -8.11 -1.64
C LEU A 54 10.90 -7.09 -2.16
N GLU A 55 11.25 -6.35 -3.21
CA GLU A 55 10.33 -5.42 -3.88
C GLU A 55 9.07 -6.13 -4.40
N ALA A 56 9.24 -7.25 -5.11
CA ALA A 56 8.14 -8.07 -5.58
C ALA A 56 7.26 -8.57 -4.43
N GLU A 57 7.87 -9.06 -3.34
CA GLU A 57 7.14 -9.53 -2.15
C GLU A 57 6.33 -8.40 -1.49
N MET A 58 6.90 -7.20 -1.38
CA MET A 58 6.20 -6.07 -0.74
C MET A 58 5.05 -5.53 -1.61
N VAL A 59 5.20 -5.58 -2.94
CA VAL A 59 4.10 -5.26 -3.87
C VAL A 59 3.02 -6.35 -3.83
N GLU A 60 3.39 -7.63 -3.77
CA GLU A 60 2.45 -8.75 -3.60
C GLU A 60 1.62 -8.60 -2.31
N ASN A 61 2.27 -8.27 -1.19
CA ASN A 61 1.59 -7.98 0.07
C ASN A 61 0.64 -6.77 -0.03
N SER A 62 1.03 -5.75 -0.80
CA SER A 62 0.17 -4.60 -1.07
C SER A 62 -1.08 -5.05 -1.85
N LEU A 63 -0.91 -5.79 -2.95
CA LEU A 63 -2.01 -6.34 -3.75
C LEU A 63 -2.95 -7.20 -2.91
N TYR A 64 -2.43 -8.04 -2.01
CA TYR A 64 -3.24 -8.82 -1.08
C TYR A 64 -4.17 -7.94 -0.24
N CYS A 65 -3.64 -6.86 0.32
CA CYS A 65 -4.44 -5.90 1.09
C CYS A 65 -5.54 -5.27 0.22
N LEU A 66 -5.21 -4.86 -1.01
CA LEU A 66 -6.17 -4.22 -1.93
C LEU A 66 -7.30 -5.17 -2.32
N MET A 67 -6.96 -6.42 -2.68
CA MET A 67 -7.92 -7.45 -3.10
C MET A 67 -8.90 -7.83 -1.99
N HIS A 68 -8.47 -7.77 -0.73
CA HIS A 68 -9.25 -8.30 0.39
C HIS A 68 -9.83 -7.24 1.32
N CYS A 69 -9.47 -5.96 1.21
CA CYS A 69 -9.97 -4.93 2.14
C CYS A 69 -11.50 -4.73 2.12
N LEU A 70 -12.18 -5.05 1.01
CA LEU A 70 -13.64 -5.00 0.90
C LEU A 70 -14.33 -6.33 1.24
N ASP A 71 -13.66 -7.45 0.96
CA ASP A 71 -14.19 -8.80 1.23
C ASP A 71 -14.02 -9.16 2.73
N ARG A 72 -12.85 -8.86 3.30
CA ARG A 72 -12.37 -9.30 4.62
C ARG A 72 -11.71 -8.14 5.39
N PRO A 73 -12.44 -7.06 5.68
CA PRO A 73 -11.86 -5.84 6.25
C PRO A 73 -11.14 -6.09 7.59
N ALA A 74 -11.71 -6.90 8.49
CA ALA A 74 -11.10 -7.20 9.78
C ALA A 74 -9.80 -8.00 9.65
N GLU A 75 -9.67 -8.84 8.63
CA GLU A 75 -8.42 -9.57 8.37
C GLU A 75 -7.31 -8.61 7.98
N ILE A 76 -7.61 -7.67 7.08
CA ILE A 76 -6.65 -6.65 6.63
C ILE A 76 -6.28 -5.68 7.74
N GLU A 77 -7.24 -5.27 8.57
CA GLU A 77 -6.99 -4.47 9.76
C GLU A 77 -6.01 -5.16 10.71
N ILE A 78 -6.30 -6.40 11.11
CA ILE A 78 -5.40 -7.19 11.98
C ILE A 78 -4.02 -7.38 11.36
N LEU A 79 -3.95 -7.66 10.04
CA LEU A 79 -2.68 -7.81 9.35
C LEU A 79 -1.84 -6.54 9.44
N LEU A 80 -2.43 -5.39 9.13
CA LEU A 80 -1.74 -4.10 9.12
C LEU A 80 -1.39 -3.63 10.53
N GLU A 81 -2.28 -3.80 11.50
CA GLU A 81 -2.03 -3.48 12.92
C GLU A 81 -0.86 -4.27 13.52
N ASN A 82 -0.60 -5.48 13.02
CA ASN A 82 0.58 -6.26 13.43
C ASN A 82 1.82 -5.95 12.60
N SER A 83 1.66 -5.77 11.28
CA SER A 83 2.76 -5.57 10.35
C SER A 83 3.41 -4.20 10.53
N VAL A 84 2.62 -3.13 10.69
CA VAL A 84 3.11 -1.76 10.79
C VAL A 84 4.03 -1.55 12.01
N PRO A 85 3.67 -1.95 13.25
CA PRO A 85 4.58 -1.84 14.39
C PRO A 85 5.88 -2.63 14.19
N HIS A 86 5.82 -3.83 13.61
CA HIS A 86 7.03 -4.60 13.34
C HIS A 86 7.97 -3.86 12.38
N HIS A 87 7.43 -3.33 11.27
CA HIS A 87 8.20 -2.53 10.32
C HIS A 87 8.80 -1.28 10.96
N HIS A 88 8.02 -0.59 11.79
CA HIS A 88 8.48 0.63 12.45
C HIS A 88 9.56 0.37 13.50
N PHE A 89 9.29 -0.51 14.47
CA PHE A 89 10.17 -0.71 15.63
C PHE A 89 11.35 -1.66 15.37
N THR A 90 11.21 -2.59 14.42
CA THR A 90 12.23 -3.62 14.17
C THR A 90 13.03 -3.35 12.90
N LEU A 91 12.35 -2.90 11.84
CA LEU A 91 12.97 -2.69 10.52
C LEU A 91 13.30 -1.22 10.26
N GLU A 92 13.00 -0.33 11.21
CA GLU A 92 13.22 1.12 11.10
C GLU A 92 12.58 1.73 9.84
N VAL A 93 11.44 1.17 9.40
CA VAL A 93 10.66 1.66 8.27
C VAL A 93 9.61 2.65 8.79
N PRO A 94 9.67 3.94 8.43
CA PRO A 94 8.68 4.92 8.84
C PRO A 94 7.27 4.54 8.36
N LEU A 95 6.24 4.88 9.15
CA LEU A 95 4.84 4.65 8.76
C LEU A 95 4.51 5.22 7.38
N GLY A 96 5.03 6.40 7.07
CA GLY A 96 4.81 7.04 5.76
C GLY A 96 5.40 6.28 4.58
N TRP A 97 6.47 5.48 4.79
CA TRP A 97 7.04 4.62 3.75
C TRP A 97 6.18 3.37 3.56
N TYR A 98 5.75 2.75 4.66
CA TYR A 98 4.84 1.59 4.61
C TYR A 98 3.54 1.95 3.88
N GLN A 99 2.86 3.01 4.34
CA GLN A 99 1.64 3.51 3.70
C GLN A 99 1.90 3.92 2.24
N GLY A 100 3.05 4.56 1.99
CA GLY A 100 3.43 5.05 0.67
C GLY A 100 3.51 3.97 -0.41
N LEU A 101 3.89 2.73 -0.05
CA LEU A 101 3.91 1.62 -1.01
C LEU A 101 2.50 1.15 -1.39
N LEU A 102 1.58 1.06 -0.42
CA LEU A 102 0.17 0.78 -0.73
C LEU A 102 -0.41 1.89 -1.61
N ASP A 103 -0.18 3.16 -1.24
CA ASP A 103 -0.68 4.31 -2.01
C ASP A 103 -0.13 4.33 -3.44
N ALA A 104 1.16 4.04 -3.64
CA ALA A 104 1.75 3.93 -4.98
C ALA A 104 1.14 2.76 -5.79
N THR A 105 0.90 1.62 -5.15
CA THR A 105 0.27 0.46 -5.80
C THR A 105 -1.17 0.77 -6.21
N ILE A 106 -1.94 1.44 -5.34
CA ILE A 106 -3.31 1.88 -5.66
C ILE A 106 -3.29 2.86 -6.84
N ASP A 107 -2.39 3.86 -6.83
CA ASP A 107 -2.32 4.85 -7.90
C ASP A 107 -2.03 4.23 -9.26
N VAL A 108 -1.06 3.31 -9.33
CA VAL A 108 -0.70 2.63 -10.57
C VAL A 108 -1.88 1.84 -11.15
N ILE A 109 -2.66 1.17 -10.30
CA ILE A 109 -3.81 0.38 -10.74
C ILE A 109 -4.98 1.30 -11.11
N ALA A 110 -5.30 2.27 -10.25
CA ALA A 110 -6.40 3.20 -10.45
C ALA A 110 -6.20 4.10 -11.68
N ASP A 111 -4.95 4.42 -12.04
CA ASP A 111 -4.63 5.18 -13.26
C ASP A 111 -4.97 4.43 -14.55
N THR A 112 -5.18 3.10 -14.49
CA THR A 112 -5.68 2.31 -15.63
C THR A 112 -7.19 2.37 -15.80
N VAL A 113 -7.91 2.82 -14.78
CA VAL A 113 -9.38 2.90 -14.78
C VAL A 113 -9.83 4.11 -15.62
N PRO A 114 -10.74 3.93 -16.60
CA PRO A 114 -11.27 5.03 -17.38
C PRO A 114 -11.92 6.12 -16.52
N ALA A 115 -11.77 7.38 -16.92
CA ALA A 115 -12.31 8.52 -16.18
C ALA A 115 -13.85 8.53 -16.10
N ASP A 116 -14.53 7.88 -17.05
CA ASP A 116 -15.98 7.72 -17.09
C ASP A 116 -16.49 6.47 -16.35
N ALA A 117 -15.59 5.59 -15.88
CA ALA A 117 -15.92 4.41 -15.09
C ALA A 117 -16.17 4.77 -13.60
N ALA A 118 -17.20 5.56 -13.34
CA ALA A 118 -17.49 6.11 -12.01
C ALA A 118 -17.61 5.05 -10.89
N GLY A 119 -18.07 3.83 -11.21
CA GLY A 119 -18.15 2.73 -10.26
C GLY A 119 -16.78 2.23 -9.79
N GLU A 120 -15.87 1.94 -10.71
CA GLU A 120 -14.49 1.55 -10.40
C GLU A 120 -13.76 2.68 -9.63
N GLN A 121 -13.94 3.93 -10.07
CA GLN A 121 -13.38 5.10 -9.37
C GLN A 121 -13.87 5.20 -7.92
N GLN A 122 -15.18 4.97 -7.70
CA GLN A 122 -15.75 4.96 -6.35
C GLN A 122 -15.21 3.81 -5.50
N VAL A 123 -15.01 2.62 -6.08
CA VAL A 123 -14.41 1.47 -5.38
C VAL A 123 -12.99 1.81 -4.92
N TRP A 124 -12.14 2.36 -5.78
CA TRP A 124 -10.78 2.74 -5.40
C TRP A 124 -10.74 3.85 -4.35
N ALA A 125 -11.66 4.81 -4.39
CA ALA A 125 -11.80 5.82 -3.35
C ALA A 125 -12.17 5.20 -1.99
N GLU A 126 -13.09 4.24 -1.96
CA GLU A 126 -13.48 3.54 -0.73
C GLU A 126 -12.33 2.69 -0.17
N ILE A 127 -11.54 2.03 -1.02
CA ILE A 127 -10.35 1.28 -0.62
C ILE A 127 -9.34 2.20 0.08
N ARG A 128 -9.05 3.37 -0.50
CA ARG A 128 -8.16 4.37 0.10
C ARG A 128 -8.67 4.87 1.44
N GLU A 129 -9.95 5.19 1.53
CA GLU A 129 -10.56 5.66 2.78
C GLU A 129 -10.41 4.62 3.90
N ARG A 130 -10.70 3.35 3.60
CA ARG A 130 -10.60 2.26 4.57
C ARG A 130 -9.16 2.04 5.05
N LEU A 131 -8.21 1.93 4.12
CA LEU A 131 -6.80 1.75 4.47
C LEU A 131 -6.25 2.98 5.22
N GLY A 132 -6.64 4.18 4.81
CA GLY A 132 -6.27 5.42 5.47
C GLY A 132 -6.78 5.49 6.93
N ALA A 133 -7.97 4.97 7.21
CA ALA A 133 -8.49 4.85 8.57
C ALA A 133 -7.63 3.90 9.43
N ILE A 134 -7.21 2.75 8.89
CA ILE A 134 -6.32 1.80 9.57
C ILE A 134 -4.96 2.46 9.87
N PHE A 135 -4.36 3.16 8.90
CA PHE A 135 -3.09 3.86 9.11
C PHE A 135 -3.20 5.02 10.09
N THR A 136 -4.36 5.68 10.17
CA THR A 136 -4.63 6.68 11.20
C THR A 136 -4.63 6.03 12.59
N GLY A 137 -5.32 4.89 12.75
CA GLY A 137 -5.28 4.13 13.99
C GLY A 137 -3.87 3.65 14.36
N CYS A 138 -3.11 3.13 13.39
CA CYS A 138 -1.72 2.73 13.62
C CYS A 138 -0.85 3.90 14.09
N ARG A 139 -1.02 5.09 13.51
CA ARG A 139 -0.28 6.30 13.91
C ARG A 139 -0.51 6.67 15.36
N ASP A 140 -1.74 6.51 15.86
CA ASP A 140 -2.09 6.82 17.24
C ASP A 140 -1.45 5.83 18.24
N LEU A 141 -1.08 4.63 17.78
CA LEU A 141 -0.40 3.60 18.56
C LEU A 141 1.13 3.69 18.51
N LEU A 142 1.68 4.33 17.48
CA LEU A 142 3.12 4.58 17.38
C LEU A 142 3.49 5.78 18.27
N PRO A 143 4.65 5.76 18.95
CA PRO A 143 5.13 6.93 19.66
C PRO A 143 5.26 8.08 18.67
N GLN A 144 4.66 9.22 19.00
CA GLN A 144 4.95 10.44 18.25
C GLN A 144 6.44 10.68 18.40
N ASP A 145 7.15 10.83 17.27
CA ASP A 145 8.56 11.19 17.27
C ASP A 145 8.75 12.30 18.31
N ALA A 146 9.46 11.97 19.39
CA ALA A 146 9.88 12.96 20.35
C ALA A 146 10.68 13.96 19.53
N ALA A 147 10.11 15.15 19.33
CA ALA A 147 10.77 16.27 18.69
C ALA A 147 12.23 16.27 19.15
N VAL A 148 13.15 16.07 18.20
CA VAL A 148 14.59 16.03 18.43
C VAL A 148 14.92 17.15 19.39
N GLY A 149 15.15 16.78 20.64
CA GLY A 149 15.48 17.69 21.71
C GLY A 149 16.84 18.27 21.38
N VAL A 150 16.84 19.47 20.80
CA VAL A 150 18.03 20.31 20.80
C VAL A 150 18.30 20.68 22.25
N GLY A 151 19.26 19.97 22.84
CA GLY A 151 19.81 20.26 24.15
C GLY A 151 20.84 19.22 24.52
N ILE A 152 22.11 19.45 24.17
CA ILE A 152 23.12 20.11 25.03
C ILE A 152 24.10 20.85 24.11
#